data_AF-A0A444FV69-F1
#
_entry.id   AF-A0A444FV69-F1
#
_cell.length_a   1.000
_cell.length_b   1.000
_cell.length_c   1.000
_cell.angle_alpha   90.00
_cell.angle_beta   90.00
_cell.angle_gamma   90.00
#
_symmetry.space_group_name_H-M   'P 1'
#
loop_
_entity.id
_entity.type
_entity.pdbx_description
1 polymer ?
#
loop_
_entity_poly.entity_id
_entity_poly.type
_entity_poly.pdbx_seq_one_letter_code
_entity_poly.pdbx_strand_id
1 'polypeptide(L)'
;MEGEREAVERRALRSLGLGFDLTSDFRLRFAKGYPRGRLVQLDEVHTRDIVFPGGQVVRGVSEDIGCDKGDRMRYRSDVLEFNQVNLGFYC
;
A
#
# COMPACT_ATOMS: atom_id res chain seq x y z
N MET A 1 10.12 18.83 -19.94
CA MET A 1 9.24 19.22 -18.83
C MET A 1 9.72 18.46 -17.60
N GLU A 2 10.52 19.13 -16.79
CA GLU A 2 11.11 18.56 -15.58
C GLU A 2 9.98 18.38 -14.55
N GLY A 3 9.46 17.16 -14.50
CA GLY A 3 8.32 16.82 -13.64
C GLY A 3 8.73 17.01 -12.19
N GLU A 4 8.04 17.92 -11.49
CA GLU A 4 8.15 18.06 -10.04
C GLU A 4 8.15 16.67 -9.40
N ARG A 5 9.22 16.36 -8.66
CA ARG A 5 9.30 15.12 -7.88
C ARG A 5 8.22 15.19 -6.82
N GLU A 6 7.08 14.56 -7.07
CA GLU A 6 6.06 14.37 -6.08
C GLU A 6 6.64 13.64 -4.86
N ALA A 7 6.35 14.14 -3.66
CA ALA A 7 6.66 13.49 -2.40
C ALA A 7 6.12 12.04 -2.40
N VAL A 8 6.93 11.10 -1.91
CA VAL A 8 6.62 9.65 -1.98
C VAL A 8 5.34 9.35 -1.20
N GLU A 9 5.09 10.09 -0.13
CA GLU A 9 3.90 10.05 0.72
C GLU A 9 2.61 10.28 -0.08
N ARG A 10 2.61 11.33 -0.91
CA ARG A 10 1.46 11.67 -1.76
C ARG A 10 1.26 10.64 -2.86
N ARG A 11 2.37 10.16 -3.45
CA ARG A 11 2.31 9.11 -4.46
C ARG A 11 1.73 7.83 -3.89
N ALA A 12 2.18 7.41 -2.71
CA ALA A 12 1.70 6.23 -2.02
C ALA A 12 0.19 6.31 -1.75
N LEU A 13 -0.28 7.46 -1.24
CA LEU A 13 -1.71 7.67 -0.98
C LEU A 13 -2.55 7.64 -2.27
N ARG A 14 -2.06 8.23 -3.36
CA ARG A 14 -2.77 8.16 -4.66
C ARG A 14 -2.78 6.74 -5.24
N SER A 15 -1.81 5.92 -4.91
CA SER A 15 -1.73 4.52 -5.32
C SER A 15 -2.65 3.59 -4.52
N LEU A 16 -3.21 4.02 -3.38
CA LEU A 16 -4.13 3.20 -2.60
C LEU A 16 -5.37 2.84 -3.41
N GLY A 17 -5.75 1.57 -3.35
CA GLY A 17 -6.87 1.01 -4.10
C GLY A 17 -6.64 0.90 -5.61
N LEU A 18 -5.46 1.23 -6.13
CA LEU A 18 -5.07 0.88 -7.50
C LEU A 18 -4.60 -0.58 -7.58
N GLY A 19 -4.65 -1.14 -8.78
CA GLY A 19 -4.09 -2.46 -9.06
C GLY A 19 -2.63 -2.39 -9.52
N PHE A 20 -1.97 -3.53 -9.57
CA PHE A 20 -0.68 -3.69 -10.22
C PHE A 20 -0.74 -4.83 -11.21
N ASP A 21 0.03 -4.69 -12.27
CA ASP A 21 0.25 -5.75 -13.24
C ASP A 21 1.40 -6.63 -12.74
N LEU A 22 1.10 -7.88 -12.41
CA LEU A 22 2.06 -8.86 -11.87
C LEU A 22 3.18 -9.18 -12.85
N THR A 23 2.97 -9.03 -14.16
CA THR A 23 4.04 -9.23 -15.16
C THR A 23 4.95 -8.01 -15.26
N SER A 24 4.49 -6.88 -14.71
CA SER A 24 5.30 -5.68 -14.50
C SER A 24 5.94 -5.75 -13.09
N ASP A 25 6.16 -4.60 -12.47
CA ASP A 25 6.83 -4.47 -11.18
C ASP A 25 5.87 -3.82 -10.17
N PHE A 26 6.03 -4.12 -8.87
CA PHE A 26 5.15 -3.67 -7.78
C PHE A 26 5.48 -2.26 -7.26
N ARG A 27 6.54 -1.62 -7.77
CA ARG A 27 6.86 -0.23 -7.40
C ARG A 27 5.68 0.69 -7.71
N LEU A 28 5.39 1.64 -6.80
CA LEU A 28 4.30 2.63 -6.91
C LEU A 28 4.15 3.30 -8.28
N ARG A 29 5.24 3.42 -9.05
CA ARG A 29 5.22 3.97 -10.40
C ARG A 29 4.48 3.15 -11.46
N PHE A 30 4.22 1.89 -11.17
CA PHE A 30 3.51 0.97 -12.03
C PHE A 30 2.09 0.66 -11.52
N ALA A 31 1.61 1.41 -10.51
CA ALA A 31 0.23 1.31 -10.05
C ALA A 31 -0.72 1.72 -11.19
N LYS A 32 -1.70 0.87 -11.51
CA LYS A 32 -2.66 1.03 -12.59
C LYS A 32 -4.06 1.15 -12.00
N GLY A 33 -4.79 2.20 -12.36
CA GLY A 33 -6.21 2.31 -12.06
C GLY A 33 -7.07 1.43 -12.96
N TYR A 34 -8.30 1.18 -12.52
CA TYR A 34 -9.39 0.84 -13.43
C TYR A 34 -9.70 2.09 -14.29
N PRO A 35 -10.32 2.00 -15.49
CA PRO A 35 -10.64 3.19 -16.28
C PRO A 35 -11.27 4.30 -15.43
N ARG A 36 -10.51 5.39 -15.25
CA ARG A 36 -10.85 6.58 -14.45
C ARG A 36 -11.02 6.38 -12.93
N GLY A 37 -10.50 5.32 -12.31
CA GLY A 37 -10.70 5.13 -10.87
C GLY A 37 -9.80 4.12 -10.17
N ARG A 38 -10.13 3.88 -8.90
CA ARG A 38 -9.55 2.84 -8.04
C ARG A 38 -10.34 1.53 -8.20
N LEU A 39 -9.66 0.40 -8.05
CA LEU A 39 -10.29 -0.92 -7.92
C LEU A 39 -10.97 -1.09 -6.56
N VAL A 40 -10.44 -0.44 -5.53
CA VAL A 40 -11.00 -0.45 -4.17
C VAL A 40 -11.41 0.97 -3.81
N GLN A 41 -12.67 1.11 -3.37
CA GLN A 41 -13.18 2.38 -2.85
C GLN A 41 -12.61 2.63 -1.45
N LEU A 42 -12.21 3.87 -1.19
CA LEU A 42 -11.77 4.33 0.13
C LEU A 42 -12.89 5.15 0.76
N ASP A 43 -12.98 5.15 2.08
CA ASP A 43 -13.86 6.06 2.80
C ASP A 43 -13.31 7.49 2.73
N GLU A 44 -14.00 8.37 2.00
CA GLU A 44 -13.63 9.77 1.84
C GLU A 44 -14.41 10.69 2.79
N VAL A 45 -15.33 10.14 3.59
CA VAL A 45 -16.13 10.88 4.59
C VAL A 45 -15.42 10.90 5.94
N HIS A 46 -15.02 9.73 6.44
CA HIS A 46 -14.31 9.62 7.72
C HIS A 46 -12.81 9.64 7.47
N THR A 47 -12.19 10.80 7.72
CA THR A 47 -10.78 11.05 7.40
C THR A 47 -10.03 11.69 8.55
N ARG A 48 -8.71 11.44 8.58
CA ARG A 48 -7.75 11.98 9.54
C ARG A 48 -6.51 12.52 8.84
N ASP A 49 -5.76 13.34 9.57
CA ASP A 49 -4.44 13.80 9.14
C ASP A 49 -3.36 12.79 9.57
N ILE A 50 -2.45 12.47 8.66
CA ILE A 50 -1.29 11.61 8.92
C ILE A 50 -0.04 12.48 8.98
N VAL A 51 0.71 12.35 10.08
CA VAL A 51 1.98 13.03 10.29
C VAL A 51 3.12 12.07 10.02
N PHE A 52 3.91 12.36 9.00
CA PHE A 52 5.10 11.61 8.64
C PHE A 52 6.31 12.07 9.47
N PRO A 53 7.31 11.17 9.67
CA PRO A 53 8.60 11.57 10.21
C PRO A 53 9.18 12.76 9.44
N GLY A 54 9.70 13.77 10.15
CA GLY A 54 10.12 15.03 9.54
C GLY A 54 9.04 16.11 9.47
N GLY A 55 7.85 15.86 10.04
CA GLY A 55 6.81 16.88 10.24
C GLY A 55 5.94 17.15 9.03
N GLN A 56 6.06 16.34 7.96
CA GLN A 56 5.18 16.44 6.81
C GLN A 56 3.80 15.91 7.17
N VAL A 57 2.76 16.69 6.89
CA VAL A 57 1.36 16.32 7.17
C VAL A 57 0.64 16.07 5.86
N VAL A 58 0.00 14.92 5.74
CA VAL A 58 -0.97 14.66 4.66
C VAL A 58 -2.37 14.60 5.25
N ARG A 59 -3.25 15.41 4.70
CA ARG A 59 -4.62 15.59 5.19
C ARG A 59 -5.62 14.73 4.44
N GLY A 60 -6.73 14.43 5.11
CA GLY A 60 -7.89 13.80 4.47
C GLY A 60 -7.62 12.34 4.08
N VAL A 61 -6.86 11.62 4.89
CA VAL A 61 -6.63 10.18 4.67
C VAL A 61 -7.72 9.41 5.40
N SER A 62 -8.35 8.44 4.72
CA SER A 62 -9.34 7.55 5.32
C SER A 62 -8.82 6.94 6.63
N GLU A 63 -9.67 6.86 7.65
CA GLU A 63 -9.32 6.28 8.95
C GLU A 63 -8.92 4.80 8.87
N ASP A 64 -9.44 4.08 7.88
CA ASP A 64 -9.14 2.68 7.58
C ASP A 64 -7.71 2.45 7.07
N ILE A 65 -7.02 3.53 6.68
CA ILE A 65 -5.64 3.45 6.18
C ILE A 65 -4.67 3.58 7.36
N GLY A 66 -3.96 2.49 7.63
CA GLY A 66 -2.82 2.47 8.53
C GLY A 66 -1.57 3.09 7.89
N CYS A 67 -0.85 3.92 8.66
CA CYS A 67 0.50 4.38 8.32
C CYS A 67 1.46 3.91 9.41
N ASP A 68 2.19 2.85 9.11
CA ASP A 68 3.22 2.32 10.01
C ASP A 68 4.62 2.77 9.55
N LYS A 69 5.60 2.75 10.46
CA LYS A 69 7.02 2.99 10.14
C LYS A 69 7.58 1.94 9.18
N GLY A 70 6.84 0.84 8.99
CA GLY A 70 7.23 -0.29 8.20
C GLY A 70 8.14 -1.15 9.05
N ASP A 71 7.56 -2.12 9.75
CA ASP A 71 8.37 -3.24 10.19
C ASP A 71 8.91 -3.90 8.91
N ARG A 72 10.18 -4.32 8.92
CA ARG A 72 10.80 -4.96 7.75
C ARG A 72 10.21 -6.38 7.60
N MET A 73 8.92 -6.49 7.35
CA MET A 73 8.21 -7.75 7.12
C MET A 73 8.57 -8.26 5.74
N ARG A 74 9.73 -8.89 5.67
CA ARG A 74 9.93 -9.98 4.73
C ARG A 74 9.03 -11.13 5.19
N TYR A 75 7.79 -11.18 4.73
CA TYR A 75 7.05 -12.44 4.70
C TYR A 75 7.75 -13.36 3.70
N ARG A 76 8.85 -13.99 4.13
CA ARG A 76 9.34 -15.20 3.52
C ARG A 76 8.64 -16.33 4.27
N SER A 77 7.60 -16.90 3.66
CA SER A 77 7.33 -18.30 3.92
C SER A 77 8.54 -19.06 3.38
N ASP A 78 9.30 -19.73 4.26
CA ASP A 78 10.37 -20.61 3.82
C ASP A 78 9.81 -21.63 2.82
N VAL A 79 10.64 -22.09 1.88
CA VAL A 79 10.26 -23.20 0.98
C VAL A 79 10.25 -24.46 1.84
N LEU A 80 9.08 -24.83 2.32
CA LEU A 80 8.88 -26.05 3.07
C LEU A 80 8.76 -27.23 2.10
N GLU A 81 9.42 -28.34 2.43
CA GLU A 81 9.09 -29.61 1.81
C GLU A 81 7.65 -29.99 2.17
N PHE A 82 6.97 -30.73 1.29
CA PHE A 82 5.56 -31.10 1.45
C PHE A 82 5.22 -31.74 2.81
N ASN A 83 6.19 -32.46 3.40
CA ASN A 83 6.08 -33.12 4.70
C ASN A 83 6.26 -32.19 5.92
N GLN A 84 6.69 -30.93 5.75
CA GLN A 84 6.92 -29.96 6.82
C GLN A 84 5.72 -29.03 7.05
N VAL A 85 4.69 -29.10 6.19
CA VAL A 85 3.46 -28.32 6.34
C VAL A 85 2.55 -28.98 7.38
N ASN A 86 2.89 -28.85 8.66
CA ASN A 86 1.93 -29.07 9.75
C ASN A 86 1.15 -27.77 9.96
N LEU A 87 0.15 -27.52 9.11
CA LEU A 87 -0.80 -26.45 9.38
C LEU A 87 -1.68 -26.88 10.55
N GLY A 88 -1.35 -26.37 11.74
CA GLY A 88 -2.23 -26.41 12.90
C GLY A 88 -3.46 -25.53 12.66
N PHE A 89 -4.42 -26.03 11.87
CA PHE A 89 -5.80 -25.56 11.91
C PHE A 89 -6.50 -26.28 13.06
N TYR A 90 -6.48 -25.67 14.25
CA TYR A 90 -7.59 -25.84 15.17
C TYR A 90 -8.59 -24.72 14.86
N CYS A 91 -9.85 -25.14 14.72
CA CYS A 91 -11.02 -24.39 14.30
C CYS A 91 -11.22 -23.08 15.05
#